data_AF-A0A538FHA5-F1
#
_entry.id   AF-A0A538FHA5-F1
#
_cell.length_a   1.000
_cell.length_b   1.000
_cell.length_c   1.000
_cell.angle_alpha   90.00
_cell.angle_beta   90.00
_cell.angle_gamma   90.00
#
_symmetry.space_group_name_H-M   'P 1'
#
loop_
_entity.id
_entity.type
_entity.pdbx_description
1 polymer ?
#
loop_
_entity_poly.entity_id
_entity_poly.type
_entity_poly.pdbx_seq_one_letter_code
_entity_poly.pdbx_strand_id
1 'polypeptide(L)' 'MDEARAVMHRLERIEALEREGVGPKQLLAEVRELLREGEAWLETEREGTEPAADALERCRKAHDAGVAPVA' A
#
# COMPACT_ATOMS: atom_id res chain seq x y z
N MET A 1 -3.00 -16.33 -6.40
CA MET A 1 -4.18 -15.89 -7.20
C MET A 1 -5.24 -15.18 -6.34
N ASP A 2 -5.16 -15.22 -5.00
CA ASP A 2 -6.07 -14.49 -4.11
C ASP A 2 -5.57 -13.07 -3.80
N GLU A 3 -4.27 -12.86 -3.94
CA GLU A 3 -3.55 -11.62 -3.69
C GLU A 3 -3.95 -10.54 -4.71
N ALA A 4 -4.06 -10.90 -5.99
CA ALA A 4 -4.58 -10.00 -7.03
C ALA A 4 -6.02 -9.54 -6.74
N ARG A 5 -6.86 -10.42 -6.18
CA ARG A 5 -8.23 -10.07 -5.76
C ARG A 5 -8.22 -9.15 -4.55
N ALA A 6 -7.35 -9.40 -3.58
CA ALA A 6 -7.19 -8.53 -2.41
C ALA A 6 -6.75 -7.11 -2.83
N VAL A 7 -5.77 -7.01 -3.74
CA VAL A 7 -5.32 -5.74 -4.32
C VAL A 7 -6.48 -5.01 -5.00
N MET A 8 -7.22 -5.67 -5.90
CA MET A 8 -8.35 -5.04 -6.60
C MET A 8 -9.42 -4.54 -5.63
N HIS A 9 -9.80 -5.35 -4.64
CA HIS A 9 -10.76 -4.95 -3.62
C HIS A 9 -10.30 -3.73 -2.82
N ARG A 10 -9.00 -3.65 -2.49
CA ARG A 10 -8.43 -2.50 -1.79
C ARG A 10 -8.46 -1.24 -2.65
N LEU A 11 -8.12 -1.35 -3.93
CA LEU A 11 -8.17 -0.22 -4.87
C LEU A 11 -9.60 0.31 -5.03
N GLU A 12 -10.59 -0.57 -5.21
CA GLU A 12 -12.01 -0.20 -5.28
C GLU A 12 -12.46 0.55 -4.01
N ARG A 13 -11.98 0.10 -2.84
CA ARG A 13 -12.29 0.74 -1.56
C ARG A 13 -11.63 2.11 -1.43
N ILE A 14 -10.39 2.28 -1.87
CA ILE A 14 -9.71 3.60 -1.93
C ILE A 14 -10.52 4.55 -2.84
N GLU A 15 -10.87 4.11 -4.05
CA GLU A 15 -11.66 4.91 -4.99
C GLU A 15 -13.04 5.31 -4.42
N ALA A 16 -13.68 4.42 -3.64
CA ALA A 16 -14.93 4.75 -2.95
C ALA A 16 -14.73 5.85 -1.90
N LEU A 17 -13.71 5.71 -1.05
CA LEU A 17 -13.39 6.72 -0.02
C LEU A 17 -13.00 8.07 -0.63
N GLU A 18 -12.30 8.08 -1.77
CA GLU A 18 -11.99 9.32 -2.49
C GLU A 18 -13.26 10.01 -3.00
N ARG A 19 -14.18 9.25 -3.61
CA ARG A 19 -15.47 9.77 -4.08
C ARG A 19 -16.36 10.27 -2.95
N GLU A 20 -16.30 9.62 -1.79
CA GLU A 20 -17.04 10.00 -0.59
C GLU A 20 -16.42 11.22 0.13
N GLY A 21 -15.23 11.68 -0.29
CA GLY A 21 -14.55 12.82 0.33
C GLY A 21 -14.07 12.53 1.75
N VAL A 22 -13.77 11.26 2.05
CA VAL A 22 -13.36 10.84 3.39
C VAL A 22 -11.98 11.42 3.71
N GLY A 23 -11.76 11.72 4.99
CA GLY A 23 -10.55 12.41 5.44
C GLY A 23 -9.24 11.69 5.04
N PRO A 24 -8.11 12.42 4.88
CA PRO A 24 -6.84 11.85 4.46
C PRO A 24 -6.31 10.68 5.33
N LYS A 25 -6.73 10.62 6.61
CA LYS A 25 -6.34 9.53 7.52
C LYS A 25 -6.91 8.18 7.09
N GLN A 26 -8.14 8.16 6.60
CA GLN A 26 -8.83 6.94 6.17
C GLN A 26 -8.21 6.42 4.86
N LEU A 27 -7.97 7.30 3.90
CA LEU A 27 -7.27 6.95 2.66
C LEU A 27 -5.87 6.41 2.94
N LEU A 28 -5.11 7.07 3.81
CA LEU A 28 -3.78 6.63 4.19
C LEU A 28 -3.78 5.25 4.89
N ALA A 29 -4.82 4.94 5.66
CA ALA A 29 -4.96 3.62 6.28
C ALA A 29 -5.11 2.51 5.22
N GLU A 30 -5.94 2.73 4.20
CA GLU A 30 -6.12 1.75 3.12
C GLU A 30 -4.84 1.57 2.29
N VAL A 31 -4.11 2.66 2.00
CA VAL A 31 -2.83 2.59 1.29
C VAL A 31 -1.78 1.83 2.10
N ARG A 32 -1.74 2.01 3.43
CA ARG A 32 -0.82 1.26 4.31
C ARG A 32 -1.11 -0.24 4.31
N GLU A 33 -2.39 -0.61 4.35
CA GLU A 33 -2.78 -2.02 4.26
C GLU A 33 -2.41 -2.61 2.88
N LEU A 34 -2.62 -1.86 1.79
CA LEU A 34 -2.19 -2.28 0.46
C LEU A 34 -0.68 -2.56 0.39
N LEU A 35 0.14 -1.72 1.02
CA LEU A 35 1.59 -1.92 1.09
C LEU A 35 1.95 -3.18 1.88
N ARG A 36 1.32 -3.41 3.05
CA ARG A 36 1.53 -4.64 3.84
C ARG A 36 1.14 -5.90 3.06
N GLU A 37 0.01 -5.87 2.36
CA GLU A 37 -0.45 -6.99 1.53
C GLU A 37 0.55 -7.26 0.38
N GLY A 38 1.04 -6.20 -0.28
CA GLY A 38 2.05 -6.31 -1.33
C GLY A 38 3.39 -6.87 -0.84
N GLU A 39 3.84 -6.46 0.35
CA GLU A 39 5.05 -7.00 0.99
C GLU A 39 4.89 -8.50 1.31
N ALA A 40 3.77 -8.90 1.90
CA ALA A 40 3.48 -10.31 2.21
C ALA A 40 3.39 -11.16 0.93
N TRP A 41 2.81 -10.63 -0.14
CA TRP A 41 2.78 -11.34 -1.42
C TRP A 41 4.19 -11.48 -2.00
N LEU A 42 5.00 -10.42 -1.97
CA LEU A 42 6.37 -10.43 -2.44
C LEU A 42 7.23 -11.50 -1.75
N GLU A 43 7.04 -11.73 -0.45
CA GLU A 43 7.75 -12.77 0.31
C GLU A 43 7.51 -14.20 -0.20
N THR A 44 6.38 -14.43 -0.87
CA THR A 44 6.00 -15.75 -1.42
C THR A 44 6.47 -15.96 -2.86
N GLU A 45 6.84 -14.89 -3.56
CA GLU A 45 7.28 -14.92 -4.95
C GLU A 45 8.80 -15.09 -5.04
N ARG A 46 9.27 -15.82 -6.07
CA ARG A 46 10.68 -16.25 -6.15
C ARG A 46 11.54 -15.45 -7.11
N GLU A 47 11.00 -14.97 -8.23
CA GLU A 47 11.79 -14.34 -9.30
C GLU A 47 10.99 -13.24 -10.01
N GLY A 48 11.67 -12.23 -10.55
CA GLY A 48 11.08 -11.18 -11.38
C GLY A 48 10.32 -10.10 -10.60
N THR A 49 10.51 -10.06 -9.29
CA THR A 49 9.81 -9.14 -8.39
C THR A 49 10.67 -7.97 -7.94
N GLU A 50 11.88 -7.82 -8.47
CA GLU A 50 12.80 -6.72 -8.15
C GLU A 50 12.16 -5.34 -8.34
N PRO A 51 11.41 -5.07 -9.43
CA PRO A 51 10.72 -3.78 -9.57
C PRO A 51 9.65 -3.52 -8.50
N ALA A 52 9.00 -4.59 -8.03
CA ALA A 52 7.99 -4.51 -6.96
C ALA A 52 8.67 -4.28 -5.60
N ALA A 53 9.77 -4.96 -5.32
CA ALA A 53 10.59 -4.76 -4.13
C ALA A 53 11.09 -3.31 -4.03
N ASP A 54 11.63 -2.77 -5.13
CA ASP A 54 12.09 -1.38 -5.20
C ASP A 54 10.95 -0.37 -4.96
N ALA A 55 9.76 -0.65 -5.50
CA ALA A 55 8.60 0.21 -5.30
C ALA A 55 8.16 0.22 -3.83
N LEU A 56 8.05 -0.95 -3.18
CA LEU A 56 7.66 -1.08 -1.78
C LEU A 56 8.68 -0.43 -0.85
N GLU A 57 9.98 -0.58 -1.13
CA GLU A 57 11.05 0.07 -0.38
C GLU A 57 10.97 1.61 -0.46
N ARG A 58 10.68 2.16 -1.65
CA ARG A 58 10.45 3.62 -1.78
C ARG A 58 9.23 4.08 -0.99
N CYS A 59 8.14 3.31 -1.00
CA CYS A 59 6.93 3.62 -0.23
C CYS A 59 7.20 3.59 1.27
N ARG A 60 7.97 2.61 1.76
CA ARG A 60 8.37 2.51 3.17
C ARG A 60 9.19 3.71 3.61
N LYS A 61 10.20 4.11 2.82
CA LYS A 61 11.00 5.31 3.09
C LYS A 61 10.15 6.58 3.15
N ALA A 62 9.20 6.75 2.23
CA ALA A 62 8.30 7.89 2.22
C ALA A 62 7.36 7.91 3.44
N HIS A 63 6.86 6.74 3.83
CA HIS A 63 6.06 6.57 5.03
C HIS A 63 6.84 6.97 6.29
N ASP A 64 8.05 6.46 6.45
CA ASP A 64 8.87 6.70 7.64
C ASP A 64 9.32 8.17 7.72
N ALA A 65 9.60 8.81 6.57
CA ALA A 65 9.87 10.24 6.50
C ALA A 65 8.66 11.10 6.92
N GLY A 66 7.43 10.65 6.63
CA GLY A 66 6.19 11.31 7.03
C GLY A 66 5.80 11.10 8.50
N VAL A 67 6.47 10.20 9.22
CA VAL A 67 6.27 9.91 10.65
C VAL A 67 7.25 10.68 11.54
N ALA A 68 8.25 11.36 10.97
CA ALA A 68 9.15 12.22 11.73
C ALA A 68 8.34 13.27 12.52
N PRO A 69 8.53 13.39 13.85
CA PRO A 69 7.81 14.37 14.63
C PRO A 69 8.19 15.77 14.13
N VAL A 70 7.19 16.57 13.76
CA VAL A 70 7.33 18.03 13.69
C VAL A 70 7.81 18.45 15.08
N ALA A 71 9.06 18.91 15.16
CA ALA A 71 9.64 19.50 16.36
C ALA A 71 8.94 20.82 16.72
#